data_AF-A0A942B937-F1
#
_entry.id   AF-A0A942B937-F1
#
_cell.length_a   1.000
_cell.length_b   1.000
_cell.length_c   1.000
_cell.angle_alpha   90.00
_cell.angle_beta   90.00
_cell.angle_gamma   90.00
#
_symmetry.space_group_name_H-M   'P 1'
#
loop_
_entity.id
_entity.type
_entity.pdbx_description
1 polymer ?
#
loop_
_entity_poly.entity_id
_entity_poly.type
_entity_poly.pdbx_seq_one_letter_code
_entity_poly.pdbx_strand_id
1 'polypeptide(L)'
;MKTNRALLLSLMVAVPFAAHAITFIGTGTNGGYNLKAQATFSWSAGVLTVALKNTAVNPTDIPAHALSGVYWNMTGNPAMTKNSVALGGSSTIVNPDGGTFAKKYGFKGGITSASLGVTNAYGLSSVGLGIFGKSDQFDSSGGGGSQLNGDDYDLISAAGHASQPQLNSIPLVQDEVIFKMNLASFNESDISNVRFHYGSDAADPTTGVVPEPATMSLLGLALIPALRRRKSN
;
A
#
# COMPACT_ATOMS: atom_id res chain seq x y z
N MET A 1 28.01 -58.93 -28.48
CA MET A 1 27.25 -57.66 -28.59
C MET A 1 27.14 -57.07 -27.19
N LYS A 2 27.73 -55.90 -26.94
CA LYS A 2 27.73 -55.23 -25.62
C LYS A 2 26.62 -54.17 -25.61
N THR A 3 25.64 -54.32 -24.72
CA THR A 3 24.52 -53.40 -24.53
C THR A 3 24.93 -52.28 -23.57
N ASN A 4 25.12 -51.07 -24.10
CA ASN A 4 25.37 -49.88 -23.32
C ASN A 4 24.07 -49.40 -22.65
N ARG A 5 24.04 -49.42 -21.31
CA ARG A 5 22.97 -48.81 -20.51
C ARG A 5 23.26 -47.33 -20.37
N ALA A 6 22.49 -46.49 -21.05
CA ALA A 6 22.55 -45.04 -20.88
C ALA A 6 21.85 -44.65 -19.57
N LEU A 7 22.60 -44.02 -18.66
CA LEU A 7 22.12 -43.43 -17.42
C LEU A 7 21.50 -42.06 -17.76
N LEU A 8 20.19 -41.90 -17.59
CA LEU A 8 19.50 -40.61 -17.70
C LEU A 8 19.66 -39.82 -16.39
N LEU A 9 20.45 -38.74 -16.45
CA LEU A 9 20.58 -37.77 -15.37
C LEU A 9 19.39 -36.79 -15.46
N SER A 10 18.50 -36.81 -14.46
CA SER A 10 17.39 -35.86 -14.36
C SER A 10 17.91 -34.51 -13.85
N LEU A 11 17.84 -33.48 -14.69
CA LEU A 11 18.19 -32.10 -14.34
C LEU A 11 16.99 -31.46 -13.63
N MET A 12 17.03 -31.34 -12.29
CA MET A 12 16.05 -30.52 -11.57
C MET A 12 16.32 -29.04 -11.88
N VAL A 13 15.51 -28.46 -12.75
CA VAL A 13 15.46 -27.00 -12.95
C VAL A 13 14.76 -26.41 -11.73
N ALA A 14 15.52 -25.72 -10.88
CA ALA A 14 14.96 -24.88 -9.83
C ALA A 14 14.26 -23.70 -10.50
N VAL A 15 12.93 -23.70 -10.51
CA VAL A 15 12.16 -22.54 -10.96
C VAL A 15 12.29 -21.47 -9.87
N PRO A 16 12.88 -20.30 -10.16
CA PRO A 16 12.87 -19.21 -9.20
C PRO A 16 11.41 -18.80 -8.97
N PHE A 17 10.95 -18.85 -7.72
CA PHE A 17 9.70 -18.20 -7.33
C PHE A 17 9.89 -16.70 -7.55
N ALA A 18 9.34 -16.17 -8.64
CA ALA A 18 9.26 -14.73 -8.85
C ALA A 18 8.42 -14.14 -7.71
N ALA A 19 8.90 -13.04 -7.12
CA ALA A 19 8.09 -12.28 -6.18
C ALA A 19 6.85 -11.77 -6.94
N HIS A 20 5.70 -12.29 -6.55
CA HIS A 20 4.41 -11.91 -7.07
C HIS A 20 4.01 -10.57 -6.44
N ALA A 21 3.65 -9.60 -7.29
CA ALA A 21 3.32 -8.24 -6.89
C ALA A 21 2.02 -7.77 -7.56
N ILE A 22 1.09 -7.26 -6.76
CA ILE A 22 -0.17 -6.66 -7.20
C ILE A 22 -0.22 -5.18 -6.84
N THR A 23 -0.64 -4.35 -7.79
CA THR A 23 -0.74 -2.90 -7.62
C THR A 23 -2.19 -2.44 -7.67
N PHE A 24 -2.51 -1.53 -6.76
CA PHE A 24 -3.80 -0.86 -6.68
C PHE A 24 -3.62 0.65 -6.80
N ILE A 25 -4.46 1.27 -7.63
CA ILE A 25 -4.46 2.71 -7.85
C ILE A 25 -5.78 3.30 -7.35
N GLY A 26 -5.68 4.29 -6.47
CA GLY A 26 -6.78 5.12 -6.01
C GLY A 26 -6.78 6.45 -6.74
N THR A 27 -7.95 6.91 -7.15
CA THR A 27 -8.13 8.25 -7.74
C THR A 27 -9.34 8.92 -7.10
N GLY A 28 -9.31 10.24 -6.98
CA GLY A 28 -10.43 11.02 -6.49
C GLY A 28 -10.17 12.52 -6.62
N THR A 29 -11.07 13.32 -6.08
CA THR A 29 -10.94 14.78 -6.07
C THR A 29 -11.35 15.37 -4.74
N ASN A 30 -10.64 16.40 -4.27
CA ASN A 30 -11.04 17.21 -3.12
C ASN A 30 -10.88 18.69 -3.44
N GLY A 31 -11.96 19.47 -3.43
CA GLY A 31 -11.89 20.91 -3.74
C GLY A 31 -11.35 21.25 -5.13
N GLY A 32 -11.42 20.33 -6.10
CA GLY A 32 -10.84 20.48 -7.44
C GLY A 32 -9.39 19.98 -7.57
N TYR A 33 -8.75 19.60 -6.47
CA TYR A 33 -7.44 18.93 -6.49
C TYR A 33 -7.59 17.44 -6.82
N ASN A 34 -6.73 16.93 -7.70
CA ASN A 34 -6.72 15.53 -8.11
C ASN A 34 -5.91 14.67 -7.13
N LEU A 35 -6.59 13.85 -6.34
CA LEU A 35 -5.98 12.88 -5.44
C LEU A 35 -5.63 11.61 -6.22
N LYS A 36 -4.40 11.13 -6.07
CA LYS A 36 -3.98 9.86 -6.66
C LYS A 36 -2.99 9.15 -5.75
N ALA A 37 -3.22 7.87 -5.50
CA ALA A 37 -2.36 7.04 -4.66
C ALA A 37 -2.15 5.67 -5.28
N GLN A 38 -1.06 5.04 -4.89
CA GLN A 38 -0.69 3.70 -5.32
C GLN A 38 -0.25 2.88 -4.11
N ALA A 39 -0.72 1.64 -4.03
CA ALA A 39 -0.22 0.63 -3.12
C ALA A 39 0.19 -0.60 -3.93
N THR A 40 1.46 -0.99 -3.82
CA THR A 40 1.97 -2.23 -4.41
C THR A 40 2.25 -3.23 -3.29
N PHE A 41 1.57 -4.36 -3.34
CA PHE A 41 1.73 -5.47 -2.41
C PHE A 41 2.60 -6.52 -3.10
N SER A 42 3.72 -6.90 -2.49
CA SER A 42 4.53 -8.01 -2.95
C SER A 42 4.86 -8.94 -1.80
N TRP A 43 4.90 -10.24 -2.05
CA TRP A 43 5.22 -11.21 -1.00
C TRP A 43 6.38 -12.10 -1.41
N SER A 44 7.32 -12.29 -0.48
CA SER A 44 8.44 -13.19 -0.64
C SER A 44 8.91 -13.69 0.72
N ALA A 45 9.18 -14.99 0.81
CA ALA A 45 9.79 -15.64 1.98
C ALA A 45 9.12 -15.28 3.32
N GLY A 46 7.79 -15.24 3.36
CA GLY A 46 7.03 -14.94 4.59
C GLY A 46 6.94 -13.46 4.96
N VAL A 47 7.37 -12.57 4.07
CA VAL A 47 7.30 -11.12 4.26
C VAL A 47 6.41 -10.51 3.18
N LEU A 48 5.31 -9.90 3.61
CA LEU A 48 4.52 -9.00 2.79
C LEU A 48 5.20 -7.63 2.81
N THR A 49 5.47 -7.07 1.64
CA THR A 49 5.96 -5.72 1.44
C THR A 49 4.86 -4.88 0.82
N VAL A 50 4.59 -3.71 1.39
CA VAL A 50 3.63 -2.74 0.86
C VAL A 50 4.37 -1.45 0.56
N ALA A 51 4.46 -1.11 -0.71
CA ALA A 51 4.97 0.19 -1.15
C ALA A 51 3.78 1.14 -1.34
N LEU A 52 3.71 2.19 -0.52
CA LEU A 52 2.66 3.20 -0.56
C LEU A 52 3.23 4.50 -1.13
N LYS A 53 2.52 5.09 -2.09
CA LYS A 53 2.97 6.29 -2.81
C LYS A 53 1.84 7.24 -3.12
N ASN A 54 2.08 8.55 -2.94
CA ASN A 54 1.22 9.60 -3.46
C ASN A 54 1.62 9.91 -4.91
N THR A 55 0.79 9.50 -5.87
CA THR A 55 1.08 9.62 -7.31
C THR A 55 0.36 10.80 -7.95
N ALA A 56 -0.15 11.74 -7.14
CA ALA A 56 -0.65 13.01 -7.65
C ALA A 56 0.45 13.72 -8.45
N VAL A 57 0.07 14.39 -9.54
CA VAL A 57 1.02 15.08 -10.42
C VAL A 57 1.35 16.48 -9.89
N ASN A 58 0.40 17.09 -9.18
CA ASN A 58 0.56 18.42 -8.62
C ASN A 58 1.19 18.34 -7.23
N PRO A 59 1.91 19.41 -6.79
CA PRO A 59 2.34 19.52 -5.40
C PRO A 59 1.15 19.48 -4.46
N THR A 60 1.29 18.78 -3.33
CA THR A 60 0.28 18.74 -2.27
C THR A 60 0.03 20.16 -1.74
N ASP A 61 -1.20 20.67 -1.83
CA ASP A 61 -1.47 22.08 -1.54
C ASP A 61 -2.09 22.35 -0.16
N ILE A 62 -2.77 21.38 0.46
CA ILE A 62 -3.26 21.42 1.85
C ILE A 62 -3.05 20.07 2.55
N PRO A 63 -3.09 20.01 3.89
CA PRO A 63 -2.92 18.74 4.62
C PRO A 63 -3.88 17.62 4.20
N ALA A 64 -5.15 17.95 3.92
CA ALA A 64 -6.16 16.98 3.45
C ALA A 64 -5.85 16.36 2.05
N HIS A 65 -4.77 16.76 1.38
CA HIS A 65 -4.30 16.17 0.13
C HIS A 65 -3.01 15.35 0.30
N ALA A 66 -2.44 15.32 1.50
CA ALA A 66 -1.35 14.44 1.84
C ALA A 66 -1.91 13.03 2.13
N LEU A 67 -1.23 11.99 1.66
CA LEU A 67 -1.68 10.60 1.77
C LEU A 67 -1.23 10.02 3.11
N SER A 68 -2.19 9.68 3.96
CA SER A 68 -1.95 9.37 5.36
C SER A 68 -2.14 7.88 5.68
N GLY A 69 -2.72 7.11 4.76
CA GLY A 69 -2.80 5.67 4.93
C GLY A 69 -3.42 4.87 3.79
N VAL A 70 -3.29 3.55 3.92
CA VAL A 70 -3.93 2.55 3.07
C VAL A 70 -4.58 1.48 3.93
N TYR A 71 -5.79 1.08 3.53
CA TYR A 71 -6.59 0.06 4.21
C TYR A 71 -7.03 -0.99 3.21
N TRP A 72 -7.08 -2.25 3.62
CA TRP A 72 -7.50 -3.34 2.75
C TRP A 72 -8.07 -4.51 3.53
N ASN A 73 -8.89 -5.31 2.86
CA ASN A 73 -9.33 -6.59 3.36
C ASN A 73 -8.41 -7.69 2.85
N MET A 74 -8.26 -8.75 3.64
CA MET A 74 -7.58 -9.96 3.20
C MET A 74 -8.44 -11.20 3.53
N THR A 75 -8.69 -12.04 2.54
CA THR A 75 -9.48 -13.27 2.71
C THR A 75 -8.91 -14.13 3.83
N GLY A 76 -9.79 -14.63 4.72
CA GLY A 76 -9.40 -15.49 5.84
C GLY A 76 -8.76 -14.78 7.04
N ASN A 77 -8.56 -13.45 6.98
CA ASN A 77 -8.00 -12.63 8.06
C ASN A 77 -6.70 -13.23 8.67
N PRO A 78 -5.66 -13.51 7.87
CA PRO A 78 -4.44 -14.14 8.36
C PRO A 78 -3.74 -13.29 9.44
N ALA A 79 -3.13 -13.97 10.42
CA ALA A 79 -2.31 -13.29 11.41
C ALA A 79 -1.12 -12.61 10.72
N MET A 80 -0.94 -11.32 10.98
CA MET A 80 0.12 -10.50 10.42
C MET A 80 0.75 -9.65 11.52
N THR A 81 2.08 -9.56 11.52
CA THR A 81 2.82 -8.78 12.53
C THR A 81 3.77 -7.78 11.86
N LYS A 82 4.02 -6.67 12.53
CA LYS A 82 4.95 -5.63 12.08
C LYS A 82 6.36 -6.20 11.93
N ASN A 83 7.05 -5.82 10.86
CA ASN A 83 8.46 -6.12 10.67
C ASN A 83 9.27 -4.82 10.62
N SER A 84 9.03 -3.96 9.63
CA SER A 84 9.77 -2.69 9.49
C SER A 84 9.02 -1.68 8.62
N VAL A 85 9.43 -0.41 8.72
CA VAL A 85 9.00 0.68 7.85
C VAL A 85 10.24 1.50 7.47
N ALA A 86 10.33 1.90 6.21
CA ALA A 86 11.44 2.67 5.67
C ALA A 86 10.99 3.57 4.53
N LEU A 87 11.78 4.60 4.22
CA LEU A 87 11.60 5.40 3.02
C LEU A 87 11.82 4.55 1.75
N GLY A 88 11.07 4.86 0.69
CA GLY A 88 11.37 4.36 -0.66
C GLY A 88 12.72 4.85 -1.16
N GLY A 89 13.25 4.21 -2.20
CA GLY A 89 14.64 4.41 -2.63
C GLY A 89 15.02 5.84 -3.03
N SER A 90 14.07 6.61 -3.58
CA SER A 90 14.24 8.03 -3.96
C SER A 90 13.56 9.00 -3.00
N SER A 91 13.00 8.50 -1.89
CA SER A 91 12.12 9.27 -1.01
C SER A 91 12.91 10.01 0.07
N THR A 92 12.38 11.15 0.50
CA THR A 92 13.03 12.02 1.50
C THR A 92 12.02 12.50 2.54
N ILE A 93 12.53 12.93 3.69
CA ILE A 93 11.73 13.67 4.68
C ILE A 93 11.95 15.16 4.43
N VAL A 94 10.87 15.88 4.19
CA VAL A 94 10.84 17.34 4.13
C VAL A 94 10.54 17.86 5.53
N ASN A 95 11.18 18.96 5.92
CA ASN A 95 11.06 19.57 7.27
C ASN A 95 11.31 18.57 8.42
N PRO A 96 12.43 17.82 8.43
CA PRO A 96 12.65 16.76 9.42
C PRO A 96 12.69 17.30 10.86
N ASP A 97 11.98 16.62 11.76
CA ASP A 97 11.90 16.95 13.20
C ASP A 97 12.98 16.24 14.06
N GLY A 98 13.87 15.46 13.43
CA GLY A 98 14.87 14.63 14.12
C GLY A 98 14.28 13.41 14.84
N GLY A 99 12.99 13.13 14.66
CA GLY A 99 12.29 12.00 15.26
C GLY A 99 12.64 10.64 14.64
N THR A 100 12.32 9.57 15.37
CA THR A 100 12.46 8.20 14.85
C THR A 100 11.36 7.88 13.86
N PHE A 101 11.71 7.70 12.59
CA PHE A 101 10.77 7.42 11.49
C PHE A 101 9.79 6.27 11.77
N ALA A 102 10.28 5.16 12.33
CA ALA A 102 9.45 3.99 12.64
C ALA A 102 8.36 4.22 13.71
N LYS A 103 8.44 5.31 14.48
CA LYS A 103 7.41 5.71 15.46
C LYS A 103 6.27 6.51 14.82
N LYS A 104 6.45 6.94 13.57
CA LYS A 104 5.53 7.83 12.85
C LYS A 104 4.51 7.09 12.00
N TYR A 105 4.64 5.77 11.88
CA TYR A 105 3.65 4.92 11.21
C TYR A 105 3.19 3.79 12.12
N GLY A 106 1.94 3.39 11.95
CA GLY A 106 1.35 2.23 12.58
C GLY A 106 0.80 1.22 11.58
N PHE A 107 0.70 -0.01 12.07
CA PHE A 107 0.00 -1.11 11.42
C PHE A 107 -1.02 -1.68 12.39
N LYS A 108 -2.22 -1.95 11.89
CA LYS A 108 -3.30 -2.56 12.67
C LYS A 108 -4.10 -3.53 11.82
N GLY A 109 -4.35 -4.73 12.35
CA GLY A 109 -5.34 -5.67 11.83
C GLY A 109 -6.62 -5.64 12.66
N GLY A 110 -7.71 -6.19 12.12
CA GLY A 110 -9.01 -6.22 12.80
C GLY A 110 -9.67 -4.84 12.87
N ILE A 111 -9.38 -3.95 11.92
CA ILE A 111 -9.98 -2.62 11.85
C ILE A 111 -11.44 -2.77 11.44
N THR A 112 -12.33 -2.20 12.24
CA THR A 112 -13.74 -1.99 11.88
C THR A 112 -14.02 -0.51 11.99
N SER A 113 -14.19 0.16 10.85
CA SER A 113 -14.47 1.59 10.80
C SER A 113 -15.37 1.92 9.61
N ALA A 114 -16.55 2.44 9.93
CA ALA A 114 -17.50 2.89 8.92
C ALA A 114 -16.98 4.11 8.14
N SER A 115 -16.26 5.03 8.79
CA SER A 115 -15.70 6.23 8.13
C SER A 115 -14.64 5.89 7.09
N LEU A 116 -13.89 4.81 7.32
CA LEU A 116 -12.90 4.31 6.36
C LEU A 116 -13.48 3.30 5.36
N GLY A 117 -14.76 2.93 5.48
CA GLY A 117 -15.40 1.97 4.58
C GLY A 117 -14.78 0.56 4.64
N VAL A 118 -14.24 0.17 5.80
CA VAL A 118 -13.56 -1.11 5.99
C VAL A 118 -14.09 -1.88 7.20
N THR A 119 -14.14 -3.21 7.08
CA THR A 119 -14.67 -4.12 8.11
C THR A 119 -13.78 -5.35 8.21
N ASN A 120 -13.26 -5.64 9.40
CA ASN A 120 -12.25 -6.68 9.66
C ASN A 120 -10.99 -6.54 8.79
N ALA A 121 -10.54 -5.31 8.60
CA ALA A 121 -9.48 -4.95 7.67
C ALA A 121 -8.10 -4.81 8.32
N TYR A 122 -7.10 -4.66 7.47
CA TYR A 122 -5.75 -4.23 7.79
C TYR A 122 -5.58 -2.78 7.39
N GLY A 123 -4.69 -2.07 8.08
CA GLY A 123 -4.36 -0.69 7.76
C GLY A 123 -2.93 -0.34 8.11
N LEU A 124 -2.38 0.55 7.29
CA LEU A 124 -1.11 1.25 7.50
C LEU A 124 -1.41 2.73 7.50
N SER A 125 -0.94 3.46 8.51
CA SER A 125 -1.21 4.89 8.60
C SER A 125 -0.16 5.67 9.39
N SER A 126 0.04 6.93 9.02
CA SER A 126 0.76 7.95 9.81
C SER A 126 -0.13 8.63 10.86
N VAL A 127 -1.45 8.53 10.71
CA VAL A 127 -2.44 9.21 11.55
C VAL A 127 -3.21 8.24 12.43
N GLY A 128 -3.73 8.74 13.56
CA GLY A 128 -4.44 7.94 14.56
C GLY A 128 -5.87 7.62 14.18
N LEU A 129 -6.64 8.63 13.74
CA LEU A 129 -8.08 8.55 13.43
C LEU A 129 -8.95 7.94 14.56
N GLY A 130 -8.44 7.91 15.80
CA GLY A 130 -9.05 7.17 16.91
C GLY A 130 -8.95 5.63 16.79
N ILE A 131 -8.27 5.12 15.76
CA ILE A 131 -8.14 3.70 15.42
C ILE A 131 -6.75 3.20 15.79
N PHE A 132 -5.70 3.94 15.39
CA PHE A 132 -4.32 3.56 15.67
C PHE A 132 -3.83 4.16 16.99
N GLY A 133 -3.30 3.29 17.84
CA GLY A 133 -2.70 3.65 19.12
C GLY A 133 -1.17 3.49 19.12
N LYS A 134 -0.56 3.79 20.26
CA LYS A 134 0.87 3.60 20.49
C LYS A 134 1.33 2.15 20.25
N SER A 135 0.49 1.17 20.60
CA SER A 135 0.76 -0.26 20.37
C SER A 135 0.87 -0.61 18.89
N ASP A 136 0.34 0.23 18.01
CA ASP A 136 0.23 -0.05 16.59
C ASP A 136 1.47 0.47 15.83
N GLN A 137 2.30 1.33 16.44
CA GLN A 137 3.55 1.86 15.85
C GLN A 137 4.59 0.79 15.48
N PHE A 138 5.33 0.96 14.39
CA PHE A 138 6.39 0.02 13.99
C PHE A 138 7.56 -0.05 14.98
N ASP A 139 7.80 1.03 15.73
CA ASP A 139 8.68 1.06 16.90
C ASP A 139 7.92 1.64 18.11
N SER A 140 7.78 0.84 19.18
CA SER A 140 7.16 1.26 20.44
C SER A 140 8.15 1.46 21.58
N SER A 141 9.46 1.44 21.30
CA SER A 141 10.51 1.55 22.31
C SER A 141 10.61 2.96 22.91
N GLY A 142 11.07 3.04 24.17
CA GLY A 142 11.52 4.31 24.77
C GLY A 142 10.44 5.23 25.35
N GLY A 143 9.24 4.74 25.67
CA GLY A 143 8.28 5.41 26.55
C GLY A 143 7.61 6.70 26.03
N GLY A 144 8.18 7.40 25.04
CA GLY A 144 7.84 8.80 24.74
C GLY A 144 7.02 9.10 23.48
N GLY A 145 6.55 8.10 22.72
CA GLY A 145 5.64 8.37 21.60
C GLY A 145 4.24 8.71 22.11
N SER A 146 3.76 9.93 21.86
CA SER A 146 2.34 10.22 21.76
C SER A 146 1.70 9.26 20.73
N GLN A 147 0.38 9.04 20.80
CA GLN A 147 -0.35 8.35 19.73
C GLN A 147 0.02 8.93 18.34
N LEU A 148 -0.28 8.21 17.26
CA LEU A 148 -0.23 8.80 15.91
C LEU A 148 -1.20 10.00 15.91
N ASN A 149 -0.69 11.24 16.05
CA ASN A 149 -1.46 12.39 16.54
C ASN A 149 -1.49 13.58 15.58
N GLY A 150 -1.44 13.33 14.27
CA GLY A 150 -1.62 14.38 13.25
C GLY A 150 -0.93 14.03 11.93
N ASP A 151 -0.96 14.97 10.99
CA ASP A 151 -0.45 14.87 9.61
C ASP A 151 1.10 14.75 9.51
N ASP A 152 1.78 14.59 10.64
CA ASP A 152 3.22 14.45 10.69
C ASP A 152 3.63 13.16 9.95
N TYR A 153 4.48 13.32 8.94
CA TYR A 153 4.96 12.28 8.04
C TYR A 153 3.91 11.75 7.04
N ASP A 154 2.86 12.50 6.73
CA ASP A 154 2.01 12.15 5.60
C ASP A 154 2.78 12.19 4.27
N LEU A 155 2.34 11.37 3.31
CA LEU A 155 3.00 11.23 2.02
C LEU A 155 2.51 12.32 1.06
N ILE A 156 3.40 13.24 0.72
CA ILE A 156 3.18 14.21 -0.35
C ILE A 156 3.63 13.65 -1.70
N SER A 157 3.09 14.24 -2.76
CA SER A 157 3.47 13.88 -4.13
C SER A 157 4.98 14.00 -4.36
N ALA A 158 5.49 13.32 -5.39
CA ALA A 158 6.87 13.52 -5.84
C ALA A 158 7.14 14.97 -6.30
N ALA A 159 6.11 15.75 -6.66
CA ALA A 159 6.21 17.17 -6.99
C ALA A 159 6.38 18.07 -5.75
N GLY A 160 6.40 17.49 -4.55
CA GLY A 160 6.55 18.19 -3.28
C GLY A 160 5.23 18.73 -2.75
N HIS A 161 5.30 19.86 -2.05
CA HIS A 161 4.16 20.56 -1.49
C HIS A 161 4.17 22.05 -1.87
N ALA A 162 2.99 22.67 -1.90
CA ALA A 162 2.88 24.12 -2.05
C ALA A 162 3.44 24.83 -0.82
N SER A 163 3.85 26.09 -0.97
CA SER A 163 4.33 26.92 0.14
C SER A 163 3.18 27.39 1.04
N GLN A 164 2.58 26.46 1.79
CA GLN A 164 1.58 26.76 2.81
C GLN A 164 2.18 26.72 4.21
N PRO A 165 1.77 27.64 5.12
CA PRO A 165 2.26 27.64 6.49
C PRO A 165 2.13 26.30 7.21
N GLN A 166 1.02 25.58 7.03
CA GLN A 166 0.84 24.28 7.69
C GLN A 166 1.86 23.24 7.21
N LEU A 167 1.99 23.06 5.89
CA LEU A 167 2.90 22.06 5.30
C LEU A 167 4.38 22.39 5.50
N ASN A 168 4.73 23.68 5.60
CA ASN A 168 6.09 24.14 5.90
C ASN A 168 6.52 23.87 7.35
N SER A 169 5.58 23.62 8.25
CA SER A 169 5.84 23.50 9.70
C SER A 169 5.88 22.07 10.22
N ILE A 170 5.48 21.11 9.39
CA ILE A 170 5.38 19.69 9.77
C ILE A 170 6.32 18.84 8.93
N PRO A 171 6.89 17.77 9.51
CA PRO A 171 7.65 16.80 8.74
C PRO A 171 6.73 16.07 7.77
N LEU A 172 7.17 15.88 6.52
CA LEU A 172 6.40 15.21 5.46
C LEU A 172 7.29 14.20 4.76
N VAL A 173 6.71 13.12 4.24
CA VAL A 173 7.44 12.18 3.39
C VAL A 173 7.16 12.49 1.93
N GLN A 174 8.21 12.79 1.16
CA GLN A 174 8.09 12.96 -0.27
C GLN A 174 8.25 11.62 -0.98
N ASP A 175 7.27 11.29 -1.83
CA ASP A 175 7.25 10.13 -2.73
C ASP A 175 6.68 8.83 -2.12
N GLU A 176 7.49 8.00 -1.47
CA GLU A 176 7.14 6.60 -1.17
C GLU A 176 7.58 6.15 0.23
N VAL A 177 6.76 5.28 0.84
CA VAL A 177 7.09 4.54 2.07
C VAL A 177 6.91 3.05 1.84
N ILE A 178 7.87 2.28 2.33
CA ILE A 178 7.90 0.82 2.27
C ILE A 178 7.62 0.25 3.64
N PHE A 179 6.53 -0.51 3.75
CA PHE A 179 6.16 -1.27 4.93
C PHE A 179 6.46 -2.74 4.71
N LYS A 180 6.95 -3.42 5.75
CA LYS A 180 7.13 -4.87 5.77
C LYS A 180 6.38 -5.46 6.95
N MET A 181 5.63 -6.52 6.69
CA MET A 181 4.94 -7.31 7.71
C MET A 181 5.24 -8.79 7.53
N ASN A 182 5.35 -9.51 8.63
CA ASN A 182 5.48 -10.96 8.60
C ASN A 182 4.09 -11.55 8.32
N LEU A 183 4.03 -12.44 7.32
CA LEU A 183 2.82 -13.10 6.87
C LEU A 183 3.18 -14.49 6.35
N ALA A 184 2.63 -15.54 6.96
CA ALA A 184 3.01 -16.93 6.69
C ALA A 184 2.72 -17.39 5.25
N SER A 185 1.58 -16.97 4.70
CA SER A 185 1.15 -17.32 3.34
C SER A 185 0.42 -16.14 2.71
N PHE A 186 0.57 -15.98 1.40
CA PHE A 186 -0.06 -14.91 0.65
C PHE A 186 -0.54 -15.41 -0.70
N ASN A 187 -1.76 -15.05 -1.06
CA ASN A 187 -2.23 -15.08 -2.43
C ASN A 187 -2.72 -13.67 -2.81
N GLU A 188 -2.34 -13.20 -3.99
CA GLU A 188 -2.73 -11.87 -4.48
C GLU A 188 -4.25 -11.71 -4.54
N SER A 189 -4.96 -12.80 -4.88
CA SER A 189 -6.43 -12.80 -4.93
C SER A 189 -7.09 -12.58 -3.58
N ASP A 190 -6.34 -12.66 -2.49
CA ASP A 190 -6.88 -12.46 -1.14
C ASP A 190 -7.05 -10.99 -0.82
N ILE A 191 -6.31 -10.09 -1.49
CA ILE A 191 -6.42 -8.64 -1.24
C ILE A 191 -7.66 -8.09 -1.95
N SER A 192 -8.49 -7.37 -1.19
CA SER A 192 -9.68 -6.71 -1.71
C SER A 192 -10.02 -5.43 -0.96
N ASN A 193 -10.98 -4.65 -1.49
CA ASN A 193 -11.48 -3.41 -0.88
C ASN A 193 -10.36 -2.46 -0.42
N VAL A 194 -9.35 -2.24 -1.27
CA VAL A 194 -8.27 -1.31 -0.96
C VAL A 194 -8.80 0.12 -0.96
N ARG A 195 -8.45 0.89 0.05
CA ARG A 195 -8.87 2.29 0.24
C ARG A 195 -7.63 3.10 0.60
N PHE A 196 -7.54 4.30 0.04
CA PHE A 196 -6.54 5.27 0.45
C PHE A 196 -7.21 6.38 1.23
N HIS A 197 -6.56 6.86 2.27
CA HIS A 197 -7.02 7.95 3.10
C HIS A 197 -6.03 9.09 3.09
N TYR A 198 -6.54 10.30 3.01
CA TYR A 198 -5.78 11.53 2.97
C TYR A 198 -6.12 12.37 4.20
N GLY A 199 -5.15 13.13 4.72
CA GLY A 199 -5.32 13.95 5.93
C GLY A 199 -5.43 13.18 7.26
N SER A 200 -5.73 13.91 8.33
CA SER A 200 -5.81 13.41 9.71
C SER A 200 -7.21 13.40 10.32
N ASP A 201 -8.22 13.87 9.61
CA ASP A 201 -9.61 13.77 10.05
C ASP A 201 -10.27 12.51 9.48
N ALA A 202 -11.07 11.83 10.28
CA ALA A 202 -11.86 10.69 9.79
C ALA A 202 -12.87 11.08 8.70
N ALA A 203 -13.23 12.36 8.59
CA ALA A 203 -14.07 12.91 7.54
C ALA A 203 -13.30 13.28 6.25
N ASP A 204 -11.97 13.22 6.27
CA ASP A 204 -11.14 13.55 5.12
C ASP A 204 -11.31 12.53 3.97
N PRO A 205 -10.88 12.89 2.74
CA PRO A 205 -11.22 12.13 1.55
C PRO A 205 -10.68 10.70 1.63
N THR A 206 -11.52 9.75 1.23
CA THR A 206 -11.07 8.40 0.89
C THR A 206 -11.26 8.16 -0.60
N THR A 207 -10.31 7.45 -1.20
CA THR A 207 -10.44 6.99 -2.60
C THR A 207 -10.68 5.49 -2.62
N GLY A 208 -11.60 5.05 -3.48
CA GLY A 208 -11.76 3.64 -3.82
C GLY A 208 -10.79 3.24 -4.94
N VAL A 209 -10.38 1.97 -4.95
CA VAL A 209 -9.54 1.44 -6.04
C VAL A 209 -10.34 0.90 -7.20
N VAL A 210 -9.73 1.00 -8.38
CA VAL A 210 -10.02 0.15 -9.53
C VAL A 210 -8.87 -0.86 -9.61
N PRO A 211 -9.13 -2.18 -9.50
CA PRO A 211 -8.10 -3.20 -9.72
C PRO A 211 -7.49 -3.06 -11.13
N GLU A 212 -6.16 -3.16 -11.23
CA GLU A 212 -5.44 -2.92 -12.47
C GLU A 212 -5.76 -3.90 -13.63
N PRO A 213 -5.42 -3.55 -14.89
CA PRO A 213 -6.03 -4.06 -16.12
C PRO A 213 -5.88 -5.55 -16.45
N ALA A 214 -5.23 -6.40 -15.64
CA ALA A 214 -5.19 -7.83 -15.94
C ALA A 214 -6.61 -8.42 -16.10
N THR A 215 -7.56 -7.91 -15.33
CA THR A 215 -9.00 -8.21 -15.44
C THR A 215 -9.61 -7.71 -16.77
N MET A 216 -9.17 -6.55 -17.26
CA MET A 216 -9.62 -5.99 -18.55
C MET A 216 -8.98 -6.72 -19.74
N SER A 217 -7.73 -7.18 -19.62
CA SER A 217 -7.06 -8.00 -20.62
C SER A 217 -7.74 -9.36 -20.75
N LEU A 218 -8.17 -9.97 -19.65
CA LEU A 218 -8.94 -11.22 -19.68
C LEU A 218 -10.34 -11.02 -20.30
N LEU A 219 -11.01 -9.90 -19.99
CA LEU A 219 -12.29 -9.54 -20.60
C LEU A 219 -12.16 -9.25 -22.11
N GLY A 220 -11.07 -8.58 -22.51
CA GLY A 220 -10.73 -8.31 -23.91
C GLY A 220 -10.41 -9.57 -24.70
N LEU A 221 -9.69 -10.53 -24.10
CA LEU A 221 -9.40 -11.82 -24.73
C LEU A 221 -10.62 -12.75 -24.80
N ALA A 222 -11.56 -12.67 -23.85
CA ALA A 222 -12.79 -13.45 -23.85
C ALA A 222 -13.79 -13.05 -24.96
N LEU A 223 -13.70 -11.83 -25.49
CA LEU A 223 -14.55 -11.34 -26.58
C LEU A 223 -14.10 -11.83 -27.98
N ILE A 224 -12.84 -12.20 -28.14
CA ILE A 224 -12.28 -12.68 -29.42
C ILE A 224 -13.00 -13.95 -29.94
N PRO A 225 -13.24 -15.00 -29.13
CA PRO A 225 -14.01 -16.17 -29.58
C PRO A 225 -15.50 -15.89 -29.76
N ALA A 226 -16.08 -14.93 -29.03
CA ALA A 226 -17.51 -14.56 -29.17
C ALA A 226 -17.80 -13.85 -30.51
N LEU A 227 -16.87 -13.01 -30.98
CA LEU A 227 -16.99 -12.34 -32.29
C LEU A 227 -16.79 -13.31 -33.47
N ARG A 228 -16.00 -14.38 -33.27
CA ARG A 228 -15.72 -15.37 -34.33
C ARG A 228 -16.91 -16.30 -34.63
N ARG A 229 -17.83 -16.48 -33.67
CA ARG A 229 -19.05 -17.28 -33.85
C ARG A 229 -20.18 -16.60 -34.64
N ARG A 230 -20.10 -15.29 -34.88
CA ARG A 230 -21.17 -14.52 -35.54
C ARG A 230 -21.09 -14.47 -37.06
N LYS A 231 -20.13 -15.19 -37.66
CA LYS A 231 -19.85 -15.16 -39.12
C LYS A 231 -20.03 -16.51 -39.81
N SER A 232 -21.03 -17.28 -39.39
CA SER A 232 -21.52 -18.47 -40.09
C SER A 232 -23.04 -18.45 -40.10
N ASN A 233 -23.61 -17.74 -41.07
CA ASN A 233 -24.93 -17.96 -41.67
C ASN A 233 -24.90 -17.36 -43.07
#